data_AF-A0A5J4Q9T1-F1
#
_entry.id   AF-A0A5J4Q9T1-F1
#
_cell.length_a   1.000
_cell.length_b   1.000
_cell.length_c   1.000
_cell.angle_alpha   90.00
_cell.angle_beta   90.00
_cell.angle_gamma   90.00
#
_symmetry.space_group_name_H-M   'P 1'
#
loop_
_entity.id
_entity.type
_entity.pdbx_description
1 polymer ?
#
loop_
_entity_poly.entity_id
_entity_poly.type
_entity_poly.pdbx_seq_one_letter_code
_entity_poly.pdbx_strand_id
1 'polypeptide(L)'
;MYKCLDMTKIHFVEGDTDSAYWAISGRQIILNNSNQQQYEDNLHQGFKYVIKDQQFYDANAKYYFPTIVEDKQDEKKLLGLSIENEGDEMIALAPKNYYIHTFKYNQLTDVIKLKGVNLRQNSIGKQDVIDNIVNGKITQGTNMRLGQLADQLQEGQLSKTYCMSKMIQSKNALT
;
A
#
# COMPACT_ATOMS: atom_id res chain seq x y z
N MET A 1 21.34 -8.83 -2.13
CA MET A 1 20.26 -9.07 -1.15
C MET A 1 20.12 -10.54 -0.74
N TYR A 2 19.85 -11.49 -1.64
CA TYR A 2 19.73 -12.94 -1.29
C TYR A 2 20.90 -13.50 -0.44
N LYS A 3 22.12 -13.04 -0.72
CA LYS A 3 23.32 -13.48 0.00
C LYS A 3 23.32 -13.09 1.48
N CYS A 4 22.77 -11.92 1.85
CA CYS A 4 22.78 -11.41 3.22
C CYS A 4 21.45 -11.56 3.96
N LEU A 5 20.37 -11.93 3.27
CA LEU A 5 19.06 -12.15 3.90
C LEU A 5 18.74 -13.64 4.08
N ASP A 6 18.08 -13.95 5.18
CA ASP A 6 17.49 -15.25 5.48
C ASP A 6 16.14 -15.38 4.77
N MET A 7 16.14 -16.04 3.61
CA MET A 7 14.94 -16.22 2.80
C MET A 7 13.92 -17.18 3.42
N THR A 8 14.28 -17.92 4.48
CA THR A 8 13.31 -18.75 5.22
C THR A 8 12.37 -17.92 6.09
N LYS A 9 12.71 -16.64 6.30
CA LYS A 9 11.99 -15.67 7.13
C LYS A 9 11.32 -14.57 6.33
N ILE A 10 11.29 -14.69 5.01
CA ILE A 10 10.72 -13.70 4.09
C ILE A 10 9.77 -14.43 3.16
N HIS A 11 8.50 -14.03 3.17
CA HIS A 11 7.46 -14.64 2.35
C HIS A 11 6.91 -13.61 1.37
N PHE A 12 6.86 -13.99 0.10
CA PHE A 12 6.18 -13.19 -0.92
C PHE A 12 4.66 -13.27 -0.70
N VAL A 13 3.98 -12.12 -0.74
CA VAL A 13 2.52 -12.04 -0.56
C VAL A 13 1.85 -11.72 -1.89
N GLU A 14 2.22 -10.59 -2.50
CA GLU A 14 1.65 -10.12 -3.76
C GLU A 14 2.64 -9.20 -4.48
N GLY A 15 2.50 -9.03 -5.80
CA GLY A 15 3.26 -8.04 -6.53
C GLY A 15 2.56 -7.61 -7.81
N ASP A 16 2.86 -6.37 -8.21
CA ASP A 16 2.47 -5.78 -9.48
C ASP A 16 3.73 -5.51 -10.34
N THR A 17 3.63 -4.64 -11.33
CA THR A 17 4.65 -4.41 -12.35
C THR A 17 5.94 -3.85 -11.78
N ASP A 18 5.84 -2.95 -10.81
CA ASP A 18 6.95 -2.19 -10.22
C ASP A 18 6.93 -2.21 -8.67
N SER A 19 6.11 -3.07 -8.08
CA SER A 19 5.93 -3.18 -6.63
C SER A 19 5.76 -4.63 -6.20
N ALA A 20 6.22 -4.94 -5.00
CA ALA A 20 6.06 -6.26 -4.39
C ALA A 20 5.91 -6.12 -2.88
N TYR A 21 5.02 -6.92 -2.32
CA TYR A 21 4.71 -6.99 -0.90
C TYR A 21 5.28 -8.28 -0.32
N TRP A 22 6.00 -8.13 0.78
CA TRP A 22 6.71 -9.21 1.45
C TRP A 22 6.36 -9.19 2.93
N ALA A 23 6.02 -10.36 3.47
CA ALA A 23 5.94 -10.56 4.91
C ALA A 23 7.34 -10.90 5.44
N ILE A 24 7.84 -10.07 6.36
CA ILE A 24 9.19 -10.18 6.92
C ILE A 24 9.08 -10.60 8.38
N SER A 25 9.73 -11.70 8.74
CA SER A 25 9.80 -12.16 10.13
C SER A 25 10.51 -11.13 11.00
N GLY A 26 9.97 -10.91 12.20
CA GLY A 26 10.42 -9.87 13.11
C GLY A 26 10.38 -10.30 14.56
N ARG A 27 10.62 -9.32 15.42
CA ARG A 27 10.29 -9.48 16.84
C ARG A 27 8.77 -9.44 16.99
N GLN A 28 8.22 -10.42 17.70
CA GLN A 28 6.81 -10.43 18.04
C GLN A 28 6.54 -9.39 19.13
N ILE A 29 5.78 -8.35 18.78
CA ILE A 29 5.22 -7.37 19.72
C ILE A 29 3.70 -7.45 19.57
N ILE A 30 3.00 -7.79 20.65
CA ILE A 30 1.54 -7.84 20.66
C ILE A 30 1.03 -6.46 21.09
N LEU A 31 0.24 -5.82 20.23
CA LEU A 31 -0.36 -4.52 20.53
C LEU A 31 -1.28 -4.63 21.77
N ASN A 32 -1.08 -3.71 22.71
CA ASN A 32 -1.90 -3.51 23.88
C ASN A 32 -2.05 -2.00 24.15
N ASN A 33 -2.88 -1.64 25.13
CA ASN A 33 -3.23 -0.25 25.41
C ASN A 33 -2.06 0.64 25.86
N SER A 34 -0.91 0.07 26.25
CA SER A 34 0.24 0.80 26.78
C SER A 34 1.50 0.75 25.92
N ASN A 35 1.50 -0.01 24.81
CA ASN A 35 2.69 -0.23 24.00
C ASN A 35 2.54 0.16 22.52
N GLN A 36 1.56 1.00 22.18
CA GLN A 36 1.29 1.42 20.80
C GLN A 36 2.55 1.92 20.07
N GLN A 37 3.31 2.83 20.68
CA GLN A 37 4.55 3.34 20.08
C GLN A 37 5.57 2.22 19.83
N GLN A 38 5.75 1.31 20.79
CA GLN A 38 6.67 0.18 20.64
C GLN A 38 6.23 -0.77 19.52
N TYR A 39 4.92 -0.97 19.36
CA TYR A 39 4.36 -1.77 18.29
C TYR A 39 4.62 -1.12 16.93
N GLU A 40 4.32 0.17 16.78
CA GLU A 40 4.54 0.93 15.55
C GLU A 40 6.03 1.02 15.19
N ASP A 41 6.91 1.30 16.15
CA ASP A 41 8.36 1.30 15.96
C ASP A 41 8.88 -0.07 15.48
N ASN A 42 8.25 -1.16 15.93
CA ASN A 42 8.59 -2.52 15.52
C ASN A 42 8.14 -2.82 14.08
N LEU A 43 7.14 -2.13 13.53
CA LEU A 43 6.77 -2.25 12.12
C LEU A 43 7.88 -1.71 11.21
N HIS A 44 8.57 -0.66 11.66
CA HIS A 44 9.72 -0.04 10.98
C HIS A 44 11.05 -0.80 11.19
N GLN A 45 10.98 -2.10 11.53
CA GLN A 45 12.18 -2.93 11.73
C GLN A 45 12.99 -3.18 10.45
N GLY A 46 12.39 -2.97 9.27
CA GLY A 46 12.97 -3.33 7.98
C GLY A 46 13.49 -4.77 7.95
N PHE A 47 14.76 -4.96 7.56
CA PHE A 47 15.38 -6.28 7.46
C PHE A 47 16.15 -6.73 8.72
N LYS A 48 16.11 -5.96 9.81
CA LYS A 48 16.98 -6.15 10.99
C LYS A 48 17.06 -7.60 11.51
N TYR A 49 15.93 -8.30 11.58
CA TYR A 49 15.86 -9.66 12.15
C TYR A 49 16.06 -10.79 11.14
N VAL A 50 16.19 -10.45 9.86
CA VAL A 50 16.36 -11.40 8.75
C VAL A 50 17.72 -11.27 8.06
N ILE A 51 18.59 -10.36 8.52
CA ILE A 51 19.97 -10.28 8.05
C ILE A 51 20.78 -11.42 8.68
N LYS A 52 21.35 -12.29 7.85
CA LYS A 52 22.22 -13.40 8.27
C LYS A 52 23.72 -13.08 8.13
N ASP A 53 24.07 -12.11 7.28
CA ASP A 53 25.43 -11.64 7.08
C ASP A 53 25.45 -10.10 7.16
N GLN A 54 25.70 -9.61 8.37
CA GLN A 54 25.66 -8.18 8.68
C GLN A 54 26.77 -7.41 7.95
N GLN A 55 27.99 -7.96 7.91
CA GLN A 55 29.12 -7.32 7.24
C GLN A 55 28.86 -7.15 5.74
N PHE A 56 28.30 -8.17 5.08
CA PHE A 56 27.92 -8.05 3.68
C PHE A 56 26.75 -7.07 3.49
N TYR A 57 25.75 -7.09 4.37
CA TYR A 57 24.63 -6.15 4.29
C TYR A 57 25.13 -4.70 4.38
N ASP A 58 25.91 -4.36 5.40
CA ASP A 58 26.41 -3.00 5.65
C ASP A 58 27.29 -2.50 4.49
N ALA A 59 28.11 -3.38 3.91
CA ALA A 59 28.96 -3.04 2.77
C ALA A 59 28.17 -2.80 1.46
N ASN A 60 27.01 -3.46 1.29
CA ASN A 60 26.31 -3.54 0.00
C ASN A 60 24.91 -2.91 -0.05
N ALA A 61 24.24 -2.70 1.08
CA ALA A 61 22.86 -2.20 1.13
C ALA A 61 22.70 -0.87 0.38
N LYS A 62 23.71 0.00 0.46
CA LYS A 62 23.80 1.28 -0.25
C LYS A 62 23.70 1.18 -1.78
N TYR A 63 23.91 0.02 -2.39
CA TYR A 63 23.75 -0.14 -3.85
C TYR A 63 22.32 -0.46 -4.26
N TYR A 64 21.51 -1.00 -3.34
CA TYR A 64 20.15 -1.46 -3.62
C TYR A 64 19.11 -0.49 -3.05
N PHE A 65 19.37 0.09 -1.88
CA PHE A 65 18.43 1.00 -1.22
C PHE A 65 18.89 2.45 -1.32
N PRO A 66 17.95 3.41 -1.30
CA PRO A 66 18.29 4.80 -1.14
C PRO A 66 19.12 5.03 0.12
N THR A 67 20.08 5.93 0.01
CA THR A 67 20.91 6.38 1.13
C THR A 67 20.56 7.83 1.42
N ILE A 68 20.41 8.16 2.69
CA ILE A 68 20.30 9.56 3.11
C ILE A 68 21.72 10.12 3.19
N VAL A 69 22.02 11.13 2.38
CA VAL A 69 23.29 11.85 2.42
C VAL A 69 22.98 13.32 2.69
N GLU A 70 23.44 13.84 3.83
CA GLU A 70 23.37 15.28 4.17
C GLU A 70 21.99 15.92 3.91
N ASP A 71 20.94 15.33 4.50
CA ASP A 71 19.53 15.75 4.39
C ASP A 71 18.88 15.63 3.00
N LYS A 72 19.60 15.13 1.99
CA LYS A 72 19.00 14.71 0.72
C LYS A 72 18.74 13.21 0.76
N GLN A 73 17.46 12.84 0.79
CA GLN A 73 17.07 11.47 0.49
C GLN A 73 17.21 11.28 -1.03
N ASP A 74 17.99 10.29 -1.46
CA ASP A 74 17.73 9.70 -2.78
C ASP A 74 16.28 9.23 -2.75
N GLU A 75 15.35 9.85 -3.49
CA GLU A 75 13.96 9.38 -3.45
C GLU A 75 13.87 7.96 -4.02
N LYS A 76 14.61 7.68 -5.11
CA LYS A 76 14.66 6.38 -5.78
C LYS A 76 16.00 6.19 -6.52
N LYS A 77 16.69 5.07 -6.28
CA LYS A 77 17.89 4.69 -7.06
C LYS A 77 17.50 3.99 -8.35
N LEU A 78 18.22 4.25 -9.44
CA LEU A 78 18.04 3.54 -10.71
C LEU A 78 18.31 2.04 -10.51
N LEU A 79 17.33 1.19 -10.84
CA LEU A 79 17.34 -0.26 -10.59
C LEU A 79 17.49 -0.66 -9.11
N GLY A 80 17.33 0.31 -8.19
CA GLY A 80 17.24 0.06 -6.76
C GLY A 80 15.81 -0.25 -6.32
N LEU A 81 15.69 -0.67 -5.07
CA LEU A 81 14.42 -0.91 -4.38
C LEU A 81 14.16 0.23 -3.40
N SER A 82 12.93 0.71 -3.35
CA SER A 82 12.48 1.67 -2.32
C SER A 82 11.44 0.99 -1.45
N ILE A 83 11.54 1.17 -0.14
CA ILE A 83 10.50 0.75 0.81
C ILE A 83 9.47 1.87 0.82
N GLU A 84 8.29 1.63 0.24
CA GLU A 84 7.26 2.66 0.11
C GLU A 84 6.26 2.66 1.25
N ASN A 85 5.94 1.47 1.78
CA ASN A 85 4.93 1.28 2.81
C ASN A 85 5.32 0.11 3.70
N GLU A 86 5.10 0.26 5.00
CA GLU A 86 5.23 -0.79 6.01
C GLU A 86 3.88 -0.97 6.72
N GLY A 87 3.63 -2.15 7.26
CA GLY A 87 2.34 -2.53 7.81
C GLY A 87 2.42 -3.85 8.57
N ASP A 88 1.37 -4.16 9.31
CA ASP A 88 1.29 -5.36 10.15
C ASP A 88 0.44 -6.48 9.53
N GLU A 89 -0.47 -6.14 8.61
CA GLU A 89 -1.40 -7.10 8.02
C GLU A 89 -1.60 -6.87 6.52
N MET A 90 -1.62 -7.96 5.76
CA MET A 90 -2.00 -7.96 4.36
C MET A 90 -2.76 -9.24 4.01
N ILE A 91 -3.86 -9.11 3.26
CA ILE A 91 -4.65 -10.21 2.76
C ILE A 91 -4.79 -10.03 1.25
N ALA A 92 -4.14 -10.90 0.47
CA ALA A 92 -4.21 -10.88 -0.98
C ALA A 92 -5.17 -11.97 -1.49
N LEU A 93 -6.25 -11.56 -2.16
CA LEU A 93 -7.22 -12.48 -2.78
C LEU A 93 -6.75 -12.92 -4.17
N ALA A 94 -6.23 -11.98 -4.95
CA ALA A 94 -5.71 -12.16 -6.29
C ALA A 94 -4.78 -10.98 -6.65
N PRO A 95 -3.99 -11.06 -7.73
CA PRO A 95 -3.19 -9.92 -8.18
C PRO A 95 -4.05 -8.66 -8.33
N LYS A 96 -3.58 -7.53 -7.76
CA LYS A 96 -4.30 -6.23 -7.72
C LYS A 96 -5.64 -6.25 -6.94
N ASN A 97 -5.90 -7.29 -6.16
CA ASN A 97 -7.09 -7.45 -5.33
C ASN A 97 -6.68 -7.86 -3.91
N TYR A 98 -6.48 -6.89 -3.04
CA TYR A 98 -5.96 -7.11 -1.69
C TYR A 98 -6.44 -6.07 -0.68
N TYR A 99 -6.37 -6.43 0.58
CA TYR A 99 -6.44 -5.56 1.74
C TYR A 99 -5.04 -5.45 2.35
N ILE A 100 -4.67 -4.25 2.82
CA ILE A 100 -3.44 -4.01 3.56
C ILE A 100 -3.70 -2.99 4.67
N HIS A 101 -3.20 -3.29 5.87
CA HIS A 101 -3.17 -2.38 7.01
C HIS A 101 -1.76 -1.78 7.11
N THR A 102 -1.63 -0.53 6.72
CA THR A 102 -0.33 0.08 6.46
C THR A 102 -0.21 1.44 7.14
N PHE A 103 1.01 1.76 7.55
CA PHE A 103 1.34 3.02 8.21
C PHE A 103 1.39 4.16 7.19
N LYS A 104 0.48 5.13 7.31
CA LYS A 104 0.39 6.32 6.47
C LYS A 104 0.05 7.53 7.34
N TYR A 105 0.71 8.66 7.09
CA TYR A 105 0.48 9.90 7.84
C TYR A 105 0.56 9.73 9.36
N ASN A 106 1.55 8.96 9.83
CA ASN A 106 1.79 8.65 11.25
C ASN A 106 0.67 7.87 11.94
N GLN A 107 -0.09 7.07 11.18
CA GLN A 107 -1.11 6.19 11.72
C GLN A 107 -1.31 4.95 10.85
N LEU A 108 -1.71 3.84 11.48
CA LEU A 108 -2.16 2.67 10.75
C LEU A 108 -3.49 2.94 10.04
N THR A 109 -3.57 2.57 8.78
CA THR A 109 -4.71 2.85 7.91
C THR A 109 -5.06 1.62 7.07
N ASP A 110 -6.35 1.29 7.05
CA ASP A 110 -6.90 0.26 6.17
C ASP A 110 -6.93 0.74 4.72
N VAL A 111 -6.32 -0.05 3.83
CA VAL A 111 -6.34 0.20 2.39
C VAL A 111 -6.84 -1.05 1.68
N ILE A 112 -7.92 -0.89 0.93
CA ILE A 112 -8.44 -1.92 0.05
C ILE A 112 -8.13 -1.53 -1.40
N LYS A 113 -7.61 -2.49 -2.16
CA LYS A 113 -7.36 -2.37 -3.59
C LYS A 113 -8.12 -3.47 -4.29
N LEU A 114 -9.06 -3.11 -5.16
CA LEU A 114 -9.83 -4.04 -5.98
C LEU A 114 -9.78 -3.57 -7.43
N LYS A 115 -9.22 -4.39 -8.31
CA LYS A 115 -9.09 -4.04 -9.73
C LYS A 115 -10.48 -4.02 -10.36
N GLY A 116 -10.80 -2.89 -10.98
CA GLY A 116 -12.06 -2.77 -11.71
C GLY A 116 -13.27 -2.68 -10.79
N VAL A 117 -13.12 -2.22 -9.55
CA VAL A 117 -14.23 -1.89 -8.64
C VAL A 117 -14.05 -0.47 -8.11
N ASN A 118 -15.13 0.31 -8.12
CA ASN A 118 -15.16 1.65 -7.53
C ASN A 118 -15.57 1.56 -6.06
N LEU A 119 -14.60 1.67 -5.15
CA LEU A 119 -14.83 1.61 -3.70
C LEU A 119 -15.69 2.77 -3.17
N ARG A 120 -15.88 3.87 -3.92
CA ARG A 120 -16.81 4.94 -3.49
C ARG A 120 -18.27 4.58 -3.74
N GLN A 121 -18.52 3.70 -4.70
CA GLN A 121 -19.87 3.21 -5.04
C GLN A 121 -20.22 1.92 -4.27
N ASN A 122 -19.22 1.28 -3.64
CA ASN A 122 -19.37 -0.03 -3.01
C ASN A 122 -18.78 0.01 -1.60
N SER A 123 -19.59 -0.34 -0.61
CA SER A 123 -19.13 -0.49 0.77
C SER A 123 -18.52 -1.88 0.97
N ILE A 124 -17.26 -2.05 0.57
CA ILE A 124 -16.49 -3.29 0.76
C ILE A 124 -15.42 -3.02 1.82
N GLY A 125 -15.45 -3.78 2.90
CA GLY A 125 -14.51 -3.65 4.02
C GLY A 125 -13.57 -4.84 4.18
N LYS A 126 -12.71 -4.77 5.20
CA LYS A 126 -11.80 -5.86 5.60
C LYS A 126 -12.55 -7.16 5.84
N GLN A 127 -13.66 -7.10 6.57
CA GLN A 127 -14.44 -8.28 6.92
C GLN A 127 -14.97 -9.02 5.69
N ASP A 128 -15.37 -8.29 4.64
CA ASP A 128 -15.80 -8.92 3.38
C ASP A 128 -14.65 -9.69 2.72
N VAL A 129 -13.44 -9.14 2.74
CA VAL A 129 -12.23 -9.81 2.23
C VAL A 129 -11.97 -11.10 3.01
N ILE A 130 -12.08 -11.06 4.35
CA ILE A 130 -11.90 -12.23 5.22
C ILE A 130 -12.98 -13.27 4.95
N ASP A 131 -14.25 -12.88 4.91
CA ASP A 131 -15.38 -13.78 4.68
C ASP A 131 -15.28 -14.49 3.32
N ASN A 132 -14.75 -13.81 2.29
CA ASN A 132 -14.57 -14.41 0.97
C ASN A 132 -13.54 -15.56 1.01
N ILE A 133 -12.50 -15.45 1.84
CA ILE A 133 -11.50 -16.52 2.00
C ILE A 133 -12.03 -17.62 2.92
N VAL A 134 -12.50 -17.25 4.11
CA VAL A 134 -12.80 -18.20 5.19
C VAL A 134 -14.13 -18.90 4.96
N ASN A 135 -15.15 -18.15 4.54
CA ASN A 135 -16.52 -18.64 4.43
C ASN A 135 -16.94 -18.90 2.97
N GLY A 136 -16.07 -18.63 1.99
CA GLY A 136 -16.41 -18.72 0.57
C GLY A 136 -17.51 -17.75 0.15
N LYS A 137 -17.69 -16.64 0.88
CA LYS A 137 -18.66 -15.59 0.54
C LYS A 137 -18.31 -15.01 -0.83
N ILE A 138 -19.34 -14.57 -1.56
CA ILE A 138 -19.18 -13.84 -2.82
C ILE A 138 -19.58 -12.39 -2.57
N THR A 139 -18.60 -11.51 -2.42
CA THR A 139 -18.85 -10.05 -2.41
C THR A 139 -19.00 -9.55 -3.84
N GLN A 140 -20.17 -8.98 -4.15
CA GLN A 140 -20.43 -8.36 -5.45
C GLN A 140 -20.24 -6.84 -5.36
N GLY A 141 -19.63 -6.26 -6.39
CA GLY A 141 -19.51 -4.82 -6.55
C GLY A 141 -20.15 -4.35 -7.85
N THR A 142 -20.83 -3.22 -7.81
CA THR A 142 -21.42 -2.58 -8.99
C THR A 142 -20.61 -1.35 -9.35
N ASN A 143 -20.16 -1.26 -10.60
CA ASN A 143 -19.56 -0.05 -11.16
C ASN A 143 -20.54 0.63 -12.10
N MET A 144 -21.01 1.80 -11.72
CA MET A 144 -21.84 2.61 -12.61
C MET A 144 -20.98 3.63 -13.34
N ARG A 145 -21.15 3.70 -14.66
CA ARG A 145 -20.55 4.76 -15.47
C ARG A 145 -21.23 6.10 -15.14
N LEU A 146 -20.51 7.20 -15.30
CA LEU A 146 -21.01 8.56 -15.04
C LEU A 146 -22.36 8.86 -15.72
N GLY A 147 -22.55 8.46 -16.98
CA GLY A 147 -23.82 8.67 -17.70
C GLY A 147 -25.00 7.95 -17.05
N GLN A 148 -24.81 6.70 -16.60
CA GLN A 148 -25.84 5.93 -15.92
C GLN A 148 -26.22 6.52 -14.56
N LEU A 149 -25.27 7.18 -13.88
CA LEU A 149 -25.53 7.88 -12.62
C LEU A 149 -26.35 9.15 -12.86
N ALA A 150 -26.11 9.87 -13.97
CA ALA A 150 -26.87 11.06 -14.33
C ALA A 150 -28.34 10.75 -14.62
N ASP A 151 -28.64 9.59 -15.21
CA ASP A 151 -30.01 9.14 -15.49
C ASP A 151 -30.79 8.78 -14.21
N GLN A 152 -30.09 8.48 -13.10
CA GLN A 152 -30.69 8.09 -11.81
C GLN A 152 -30.85 9.25 -10.82
N LEU A 153 -30.12 10.36 -11.01
CA LEU A 153 -30.13 11.51 -10.11
C LEU A 153 -31.03 12.63 -10.64
N GLN A 154 -31.82 13.27 -9.78
CA GLN A 154 -32.58 14.47 -10.14
C GLN A 154 -31.64 15.67 -10.40
N GLU A 155 -32.02 16.56 -11.32
CA GLU A 155 -31.30 17.80 -11.61
C GLU A 155 -30.96 18.55 -10.31
N GLY A 156 -29.65 18.70 -10.03
CA GLY A 156 -29.13 19.40 -8.84
C GLY A 156 -28.32 18.54 -7.85
N GLN A 157 -28.45 17.21 -7.84
CA GLN A 157 -27.65 16.33 -6.96
C GLN A 157 -26.26 15.97 -7.52
N LEU A 158 -26.09 16.09 -8.83
CA LEU A 158 -24.81 15.86 -9.53
C LEU A 158 -23.72 16.87 -9.12
N SER A 159 -24.11 18.13 -8.91
CA SER A 159 -23.20 19.25 -8.57
C SER A 159 -22.51 19.09 -7.21
N LYS A 160 -23.19 18.49 -6.22
CA LYS A 160 -22.63 18.29 -4.87
C LYS A 160 -21.67 17.09 -4.77
N THR A 161 -21.72 16.14 -5.71
CA THR A 161 -20.99 14.86 -5.61
C THR A 161 -19.78 14.79 -6.53
N TYR A 162 -19.79 15.47 -7.69
CA TYR A 162 -18.66 15.52 -8.61
C TYR A 162 -18.54 16.92 -9.24
N CYS A 163 -17.77 17.80 -8.60
CA CYS A 163 -17.43 19.09 -9.18
C CYS A 163 -16.24 18.91 -10.14
N MET A 164 -16.53 18.78 -11.44
CA MET A 164 -15.51 18.85 -12.48
C MET A 164 -15.29 20.31 -12.89
N SER A 165 -14.26 20.96 -12.35
CA SER A 165 -13.78 22.23 -12.91
C SER A 165 -12.93 21.93 -14.15
N LYS A 166 -13.45 22.27 -15.34
CA LYS A 166 -12.65 22.27 -16.56
C LYS A 166 -11.66 23.43 -16.47
N MET A 167 -10.40 23.15 -16.18
CA MET A 167 -9.35 24.16 -16.23
C MET A 167 -9.07 24.49 -17.71
N ILE A 168 -9.66 25.58 -18.21
CA ILE A 168 -9.36 26.11 -19.53
C ILE A 168 -8.12 27.01 -19.37
N GLN A 169 -6.93 26.50 -19.66
CA GLN A 169 -5.75 27.35 -19.81
C GLN A 169 -5.74 27.94 -21.21
N SER A 170 -6.07 29.22 -21.35
CA SER A 170 -5.74 29.99 -22.54
C SER A 170 -4.24 30.37 -22.47
N LYS A 171 -3.42 29.73 -23.30
CA LYS A 171 -2.06 30.22 -23.55
C LYS A 171 -2.17 31.50 -24.38
N ASN A 172 -1.95 32.65 -23.77
CA ASN A 172 -1.65 33.85 -24.55
C ASN A 172 -0.24 33.66 -25.13
N ALA A 173 -0.14 33.58 -26.45
CA ALA A 173 1.14 33.66 -27.12
C ALA A 173 1.78 35.01 -26.76
N LEU A 174 3.00 34.98 -26.28
CA LEU A 174 3.82 36.18 -26.15
C LEU A 174 4.14 36.64 -27.58
N THR A 175 3.49 37.73 -28.01
CA THR A 175 3.94 38.54 -29.15
C THR A 175 5.05 39.47 -28.72
#